data_AF-A0A562BVG4-F1
#
_entry.id   AF-A0A562BVG4-F1
#
_cell.length_a   1.000
_cell.length_b   1.000
_cell.length_c   1.000
_cell.angle_alpha   90.00
_cell.angle_beta   90.00
_cell.angle_gamma   90.00
#
_symmetry.space_group_name_H-M   'P 1'
#
loop_
_entity.id
_entity.type
_entity.pdbx_description
1 polymer ?
#
loop_
_entity_poly.entity_id
_entity_poly.type
_entity_poly.pdbx_seq_one_letter_code
_entity_poly.pdbx_strand_id
1 'polypeptide(L)' 'MAAMSETSNVVPHLSAAYTPLVTRERFAELVGLPFGVVESQCDKGYWPTYKVGKYSLIAPSQRR' A
#
# COMPACT_ATOMS: atom_id res chain seq x y z
N MET A 1 49.10 -16.55 -0.31
CA MET A 1 48.18 -15.41 -0.18
C MET A 1 46.77 -15.91 -0.55
N ALA A 2 46.01 -16.38 0.44
CA ALA A 2 44.63 -16.82 0.24
C ALA A 2 43.71 -15.68 0.68
N ALA A 3 42.95 -15.13 -0.27
CA ALA A 3 42.04 -14.02 -0.03
C ALA A 3 40.85 -14.51 0.80
N MET A 4 40.72 -13.94 2.00
CA MET A 4 39.52 -14.00 2.83
C MET A 4 38.38 -13.36 2.03
N SER A 5 37.38 -14.14 1.63
CA SER A 5 36.16 -13.60 1.04
C SER A 5 35.09 -13.60 2.13
N GLU A 6 34.81 -12.39 2.58
CA GLU A 6 33.85 -11.99 3.59
C GLU A 6 32.45 -12.52 3.23
N THR A 7 31.90 -13.42 4.06
CA THR A 7 30.54 -13.91 3.90
C THR A 7 29.57 -12.80 4.30
N SER A 8 29.03 -12.10 3.31
CA SER A 8 27.99 -11.07 3.51
C SER A 8 26.75 -11.70 4.15
N ASN A 9 26.55 -11.43 5.44
CA ASN A 9 25.39 -11.87 6.21
C ASN A 9 24.14 -11.11 5.69
N VAL A 10 23.32 -11.78 4.87
CA VAL A 10 22.09 -11.18 4.32
C VAL A 10 21.03 -11.22 5.42
N VAL A 11 20.95 -10.17 6.23
CA VAL A 11 19.87 -10.02 7.20
C VAL A 11 18.56 -9.89 6.41
N PRO A 12 17.59 -10.82 6.54
CA PRO A 12 16.30 -10.65 5.93
C PRO A 12 15.59 -9.56 6.72
N HIS A 13 15.76 -8.31 6.29
CA HIS A 13 14.92 -7.24 6.80
C HIS A 13 13.50 -7.60 6.35
N LEU A 14 12.69 -8.07 7.30
CA LEU A 14 11.24 -8.12 7.16
C LEU A 14 10.81 -6.67 7.01
N SER A 15 10.94 -6.14 5.80
CA SER A 15 10.28 -4.94 5.33
C SER A 15 8.79 -5.25 5.36
N ALA A 16 8.19 -5.20 6.55
CA ALA A 16 6.77 -5.01 6.68
C ALA A 16 6.50 -3.69 5.98
N ALA A 17 6.11 -3.76 4.71
CA ALA A 17 5.77 -2.60 3.92
C ALA A 17 4.52 -1.98 4.57
N TYR A 18 4.74 -1.07 5.51
CA TYR A 18 3.70 -0.28 6.15
C TYR A 18 3.07 0.58 5.06
N THR A 19 2.07 0.03 4.39
CA THR A 19 1.30 0.75 3.39
C THR A 19 0.37 1.70 4.15
N PRO A 20 0.52 3.02 3.99
CA PRO A 20 -0.31 3.97 4.71
C PRO A 20 -1.76 3.79 4.26
N LEU A 21 -2.66 3.50 5.19
CA LEU A 21 -4.09 3.45 4.91
C LEU A 21 -4.65 4.87 4.89
N VAL A 22 -5.32 5.25 3.80
CA VAL A 22 -5.93 6.57 3.63
C VAL A 22 -7.45 6.47 3.50
N THR A 23 -8.18 7.53 3.85
CA THR A 23 -9.63 7.59 3.60
C THR A 23 -9.93 7.66 2.10
N ARG A 24 -11.18 7.37 1.72
CA ARG A 24 -11.65 7.50 0.33
C ARG A 24 -11.45 8.93 -0.20
N GLU A 25 -11.67 9.96 0.62
CA GLU A 25 -11.48 11.36 0.21
C GLU A 25 -10.01 11.64 -0.07
N ARG A 26 -9.13 11.26 0.85
CA ARG A 26 -7.69 11.49 0.68
C ARG A 26 -7.12 10.70 -0.49
N PHE A 27 -7.64 9.50 -0.74
CA PHE A 27 -7.25 8.72 -1.92
C PHE A 27 -7.67 9.40 -3.23
N ALA A 28 -8.86 9.99 -3.28
CA ALA A 28 -9.33 10.74 -4.44
C ALA A 28 -8.40 11.92 -4.77
N GLU A 29 -7.95 12.65 -3.76
CA GLU A 29 -6.94 13.72 -3.91
C GLU A 29 -5.59 13.20 -4.42
N LEU A 30 -5.13 12.05 -3.90
CA LEU A 30 -3.84 11.46 -4.28
C LEU A 30 -3.82 10.93 -5.72
N VAL A 31 -4.93 10.37 -6.19
CA VAL A 31 -5.06 9.82 -7.55
C VAL A 31 -5.50 10.90 -8.55
N GLY A 32 -6.04 12.02 -8.07
CA GLY A 32 -6.57 13.08 -8.93
C GLY A 32 -7.90 12.70 -9.59
N LEU A 33 -8.66 11.79 -8.98
CA LEU A 33 -9.97 11.36 -9.47
C LEU A 33 -11.10 12.00 -8.67
N PRO A 34 -12.27 12.24 -9.28
CA PRO A 34 -13.45 12.67 -8.53
C PRO A 34 -13.84 11.65 -7.45
N PHE A 35 -14.24 12.14 -6.27
CA PHE A 35 -14.61 11.29 -5.14
C PHE A 35 -15.66 10.23 -5.48
N GLY A 36 -16.72 10.60 -6.23
CA GLY A 36 -17.76 9.64 -6.63
C GLY A 36 -17.26 8.50 -7.53
N VAL A 37 -16.19 8.74 -8.31
CA VAL A 37 -15.55 7.71 -9.13
C VAL A 37 -14.74 6.76 -8.26
N VAL A 38 -14.04 7.29 -7.25
CA VAL A 38 -13.31 6.46 -6.26
C VAL A 38 -14.28 5.62 -5.43
N GLU A 39 -15.37 6.22 -4.94
CA GLU A 39 -16.41 5.52 -4.19
C GLU A 39 -17.00 4.36 -5.00
N SER A 40 -17.42 4.65 -6.23
CA SER A 40 -17.94 3.62 -7.15
C SER A 40 -16.93 2.50 -7.42
N GLN A 41 -15.64 2.82 -7.53
CA GLN A 41 -14.60 1.82 -7.73
C GLN A 41 -14.29 1.00 -6.47
N CYS A 42 -14.35 1.62 -5.30
CA CYS A 42 -14.24 0.91 -4.02
C CYS A 42 -15.40 -0.06 -3.82
N ASP A 43 -16.64 0.37 -4.11
CA ASP A 43 -17.82 -0.47 -3.95
C ASP A 43 -17.86 -1.62 -4.96
N LYS A 44 -17.27 -1.42 -6.15
CA LYS A 44 -17.04 -2.47 -7.15
C LYS A 44 -15.81 -3.36 -6.85
N GLY A 45 -15.01 -3.03 -5.83
CA GLY A 45 -13.86 -3.84 -5.43
C GLY A 45 -12.61 -3.72 -6.30
N TYR A 46 -12.48 -2.66 -7.11
CA TYR A 46 -11.27 -2.41 -7.90
C TYR A 46 -10.06 -2.02 -7.05
N TRP A 47 -10.31 -1.41 -5.89
CA TRP A 47 -9.27 -0.96 -4.97
C TRP A 47 -9.17 -1.85 -3.74
N PRO A 48 -7.95 -2.10 -3.22
CA PRO A 48 -7.75 -2.79 -1.96
C PRO A 48 -8.34 -1.94 -0.82
N THR A 49 -9.58 -2.26 -0.47
CA THR A 49 -10.38 -1.52 0.51
C THR A 49 -10.43 -2.32 1.80
N TYR A 50 -9.87 -1.76 2.87
CA TYR A 50 -9.88 -2.32 4.21
C TYR A 50 -11.06 -1.74 4.99
N LYS A 51 -11.99 -2.60 5.42
CA LYS A 51 -13.08 -2.20 6.30
C LYS A 51 -12.62 -2.26 7.75
N VAL A 52 -12.49 -1.10 8.39
CA VAL A 52 -12.19 -0.97 9.82
C VAL A 52 -13.45 -0.46 10.51
N GLY A 53 -14.27 -1.39 11.00
CA GLY A 53 -15.59 -1.08 11.55
C GLY A 53 -16.47 -0.39 10.50
N LYS A 54 -16.89 0.85 10.78
CA LYS A 54 -17.72 1.66 9.86
C LYS A 54 -16.93 2.39 8.76
N TYR A 55 -15.59 2.39 8.83
CA TYR A 55 -14.73 3.13 7.91
C TYR A 55 -14.16 2.22 6.83
N SER A 56 -14.08 2.75 5.60
CA SER A 56 -13.39 2.10 4.48
C SER A 56 -12.11 2.86 4.17
N LEU A 57 -10.97 2.18 4.35
CA LEU A 57 -9.64 2.72 4.09
C LEU A 57 -9.05 2.09 2.83
N ILE A 58 -8.25 2.84 2.09
CA ILE A 58 -7.62 2.41 0.84
C ILE A 58 -6.10 2.41 1.03
N ALA A 59 -5.45 1.36 0.55
CA ALA A 59 -4.00 1.26 0.46
C ALA A 59 -3.50 1.85 -0.87
N PRO A 60 -2.80 3.00 -0.90
CA PRO A 60 -2.43 3.68 -2.12
C PRO A 60 -1.18 3.13 -2.79
N SER A 61 -0.37 2.31 -2.10
CA SER A 61 0.96 1.91 -2.58
C SER A 61 1.07 0.52 -3.19
N GLN A 62 -0.04 -0.17 -3.48
CA GLN A 62 0.02 -1.47 -4.17
C GLN A 62 0.22 -1.26 -5.69
N ARG A 63 1.33 -0.64 -6.09
CA ARG A 63 1.79 -0.73 -7.49
C ARG A 63 2.22 -2.18 -7.71
N ARG A 64 1.47 -2.91 -8.53
CA ARG A 64 1.95 -4.16 -9.13
C ARG A 64 2.98 -3.86 -10.19
#